data_AF-A4S8B7-F1
#
_entry.id   AF-A4S8B7-F1
#
_cell.length_a   1.000
_cell.length_b   1.000
_cell.length_c   1.000
_cell.angle_alpha   90.00
_cell.angle_beta   90.00
_cell.angle_gamma   90.00
#
_symmetry.space_group_name_H-M   'P 1'
#
loop_
_entity.id
_entity.type
_entity.pdbx_description
1 polymer ?
#
loop_
_entity_poly.entity_id
_entity_poly.type
_entity_poly.pdbx_seq_one_letter_code
_entity_poly.pdbx_strand_id
1 'polypeptide(L)'
;MDDAPGASDEAREPLLKRVGASVEGTSLMNHRLMKNPKFRALLVESLMALTTFSFMAKQTEGLAGPELSTLNDCGEAGCGFTKFYQFKGVVGVYAGFWAYTVILIAMYVIRKAPPPGTEFASYALFTAAMATFVVMSITECASVVLSSDYYVCKNADYSLVSLIFAAATIVLNCLTCAFAWRQWGELKFVGLPKTLSALTETYPG
;
A
#
# COMPACT_ATOMS: atom_id res chain seq x y z
N MET A 1 -4.63 -66.59 -19.98
CA MET A 1 -6.03 -66.20 -20.22
C MET A 1 -6.46 -65.35 -19.04
N ASP A 2 -6.46 -64.03 -19.08
CA ASP A 2 -6.16 -63.07 -20.15
C ASP A 2 -5.66 -61.80 -19.47
N ASP A 3 -4.62 -61.24 -20.06
CA ASP A 3 -4.00 -59.96 -19.70
C ASP A 3 -4.98 -58.81 -19.95
N ALA A 4 -5.09 -57.89 -18.98
CA ALA A 4 -5.60 -56.55 -19.24
C ALA A 4 -4.79 -55.45 -18.51
N PRO A 5 -3.51 -55.24 -18.87
CA PRO A 5 -2.80 -53.99 -18.60
C PRO A 5 -3.01 -53.06 -19.81
N GLY A 6 -3.54 -51.85 -19.62
CA GLY A 6 -3.56 -50.88 -20.74
C GLY A 6 -4.44 -49.64 -20.59
N ALA A 7 -5.42 -49.63 -19.69
CA ALA A 7 -6.39 -48.54 -19.64
C ALA A 7 -5.97 -47.30 -18.81
N SER A 8 -4.79 -47.30 -18.17
CA SER A 8 -4.42 -46.25 -17.21
C SER A 8 -3.49 -45.15 -17.75
N ASP A 9 -2.78 -45.37 -18.85
CA ASP A 9 -1.76 -44.40 -19.32
C ASP A 9 -2.28 -43.48 -20.44
N GLU A 10 -3.13 -43.96 -21.34
CA GLU A 10 -3.65 -43.12 -22.45
C GLU A 10 -4.60 -42.02 -21.98
N ALA A 11 -5.34 -42.22 -20.89
CA ALA A 11 -6.19 -41.17 -20.31
C ALA A 11 -5.39 -40.11 -19.53
N ARG A 12 -4.13 -40.41 -19.17
CA ARG A 12 -3.29 -39.57 -18.31
C ARG A 12 -2.48 -38.56 -19.13
N GLU A 13 -2.07 -38.92 -20.34
CA GLU A 13 -1.38 -38.02 -21.27
C GLU A 13 -2.14 -36.73 -21.64
N PRO A 14 -3.46 -36.75 -21.98
CA PRO A 14 -4.19 -35.53 -22.33
C PRO A 14 -4.37 -34.60 -21.12
N LEU A 15 -4.46 -35.16 -19.91
CA LEU A 15 -4.51 -34.37 -18.67
C LEU A 15 -3.15 -33.72 -18.37
N LEU A 16 -2.04 -34.46 -18.49
CA LEU A 16 -0.69 -33.91 -18.31
C LEU A 16 -0.35 -32.83 -19.35
N LYS A 17 -0.76 -32.99 -20.62
CA LYS A 17 -0.60 -31.96 -21.65
C LYS A 17 -1.45 -30.72 -21.36
N ARG A 18 -2.68 -30.87 -20.86
CA ARG A 18 -3.52 -29.72 -20.45
C ARG A 18 -2.98 -29.00 -19.21
N VAL A 19 -2.45 -29.73 -18.23
CA VAL A 19 -1.79 -29.13 -17.05
C VAL A 19 -0.51 -28.42 -17.48
N GLY A 20 0.32 -29.04 -18.33
CA GLY A 20 1.52 -28.42 -18.90
C GLY A 20 1.22 -27.12 -19.65
N ALA A 21 0.23 -27.13 -20.55
CA ALA A 21 -0.18 -25.94 -21.30
C ALA A 21 -0.77 -24.84 -20.40
N SER A 22 -1.49 -25.22 -19.33
CA SER A 22 -2.01 -24.27 -18.33
C SER A 22 -0.89 -23.64 -17.50
N VAL A 23 0.09 -24.44 -17.06
CA VAL A 23 1.25 -23.97 -16.29
C VAL A 23 2.14 -23.07 -17.15
N GLU A 24 2.37 -23.44 -18.42
CA GLU A 24 3.17 -22.65 -19.36
C GLU A 24 2.47 -21.34 -19.74
N GLY A 25 1.15 -21.37 -19.96
CA GLY A 25 0.34 -20.18 -20.17
C GLY A 25 0.33 -19.24 -18.96
N THR A 26 0.29 -19.79 -17.73
CA THR A 26 0.36 -19.03 -16.48
C THR A 26 1.75 -18.42 -16.27
N SER A 27 2.81 -19.19 -16.56
CA SER A 27 4.21 -18.73 -16.47
C SER A 27 4.49 -17.59 -17.45
N LEU A 28 4.07 -17.72 -18.71
CA LEU A 28 4.25 -16.68 -19.72
C LEU A 28 3.40 -15.43 -19.42
N MET A 29 2.20 -15.62 -18.87
CA MET A 29 1.34 -14.53 -18.39
C MET A 29 1.99 -13.77 -17.23
N ASN A 30 2.53 -14.48 -16.23
CA ASN A 30 3.28 -13.89 -15.12
C ASN A 30 4.52 -13.14 -15.62
N HIS A 31 5.21 -13.67 -16.63
CA HIS A 31 6.39 -13.02 -17.19
C HIS A 31 6.07 -11.70 -17.92
N ARG A 32 4.97 -11.63 -18.68
CA ARG A 32 4.50 -10.38 -19.31
C ARG A 32 4.04 -9.36 -18.28
N LEU A 33 3.34 -9.81 -17.23
CA LEU A 33 2.85 -8.95 -16.16
C LEU A 33 4.01 -8.35 -15.34
N MET A 34 5.01 -9.15 -14.96
CA MET A 34 6.20 -8.67 -14.25
C MET A 34 7.07 -7.70 -15.08
N LYS A 35 6.98 -7.76 -16.42
CA LYS A 35 7.64 -6.79 -17.31
C LYS A 35 6.86 -5.48 -17.45
N ASN A 36 5.61 -5.40 -16.99
CA ASN A 36 4.82 -4.18 -17.03
C ASN A 36 5.33 -3.19 -15.95
N PRO A 37 5.80 -1.98 -16.35
CA PRO A 37 6.33 -1.00 -15.40
C PRO A 37 5.31 -0.60 -14.31
N LYS A 38 4.00 -0.57 -14.65
CA LYS A 38 2.94 -0.25 -13.70
C LYS A 38 2.77 -1.34 -12.64
N PHE A 39 2.83 -2.61 -13.05
CA PHE A 39 2.76 -3.75 -12.12
C PHE A 39 3.98 -3.79 -11.19
N ARG A 40 5.17 -3.45 -11.71
CA ARG A 40 6.37 -3.34 -10.87
C ARG A 40 6.27 -2.20 -9.85
N ALA A 41 5.75 -1.04 -10.26
CA ALA A 41 5.51 0.08 -9.34
C ALA A 41 4.54 -0.32 -8.21
N LEU A 42 3.42 -0.97 -8.56
CA LEU A 42 2.45 -1.53 -7.61
C LEU A 42 3.09 -2.49 -6.59
N LEU A 43 3.98 -3.38 -7.04
CA LEU A 43 4.70 -4.29 -6.14
C LEU A 43 5.63 -3.53 -5.19
N VAL A 44 6.35 -2.52 -5.68
CA VAL A 44 7.24 -1.68 -4.85
C VAL A 44 6.44 -0.91 -3.82
N GLU A 45 5.32 -0.30 -4.22
CA GLU A 45 4.40 0.40 -3.31
C GLU A 45 3.85 -0.53 -2.23
N SER A 46 3.44 -1.75 -2.61
CA SER A 46 2.93 -2.74 -1.66
C SER A 46 3.99 -3.14 -0.63
N LEU A 47 5.24 -3.34 -1.07
CA LEU A 47 6.36 -3.66 -0.18
C LEU A 47 6.67 -2.49 0.75
N MET A 48 6.73 -1.26 0.23
CA MET A 48 7.01 -0.07 1.03
C MET A 48 5.93 0.20 2.08
N ALA A 49 4.66 -0.01 1.71
CA ALA A 49 3.53 0.11 2.64
C ALA A 49 3.61 -0.94 3.75
N LEU A 50 3.92 -2.19 3.40
CA LEU A 50 4.13 -3.28 4.36
C LEU A 50 5.33 -3.01 5.28
N THR A 51 6.42 -2.48 4.74
CA THR A 51 7.61 -2.10 5.52
C THR A 51 7.27 -1.00 6.53
N THR A 52 6.57 0.06 6.09
CA THR A 52 6.12 1.15 6.97
C THR A 52 5.25 0.61 8.10
N PHE A 53 4.27 -0.23 7.77
CA PHE A 53 3.41 -0.89 8.75
C PHE A 53 4.21 -1.76 9.73
N SER A 54 5.14 -2.57 9.23
CA SER A 54 5.93 -3.49 10.06
C SER A 54 6.85 -2.76 11.05
N PHE A 55 7.40 -1.61 10.65
CA PHE A 55 8.22 -0.79 11.56
C PHE A 55 7.37 -0.09 12.62
N MET A 56 6.20 0.47 12.27
CA MET A 56 5.30 1.03 13.27
C MET A 56 4.80 -0.04 14.24
N ALA A 57 4.42 -1.22 13.73
CA ALA A 57 3.88 -2.31 14.55
C ALA A 57 4.84 -2.82 15.64
N LYS A 58 6.16 -2.57 15.50
CA LYS A 58 7.17 -2.88 16.54
C LYS A 58 7.11 -1.94 17.75
N GLN A 59 6.38 -0.84 17.67
CA GLN A 59 6.23 0.11 18.75
C GLN A 59 5.33 -0.45 19.86
N THR A 60 5.75 -0.29 21.11
CA THR A 60 5.33 -1.12 22.26
C THR A 60 3.90 -0.91 22.74
N GLU A 61 3.24 0.18 22.37
CA GLU A 61 1.82 0.40 22.73
C GLU A 61 0.89 0.54 21.51
N GLY A 62 0.00 -0.44 21.33
CA GLY A 62 -1.11 -0.32 20.39
C GLY A 62 -0.70 -0.10 18.93
N LEU A 63 0.37 -0.77 18.48
CA LEU A 63 0.93 -0.78 17.11
C LEU A 63 1.55 0.55 16.64
N ALA A 64 1.59 1.60 17.47
CA ALA A 64 2.20 2.88 17.11
C ALA A 64 2.58 3.76 18.32
N GLY A 65 2.90 3.13 19.45
CA GLY A 65 3.12 3.81 20.73
C GLY A 65 4.53 4.40 20.91
N PRO A 66 4.79 5.09 22.02
CA PRO A 66 6.15 5.46 22.38
C PRO A 66 7.01 4.21 22.54
N GLU A 67 8.29 4.32 22.18
CA GLU A 67 9.27 3.30 22.57
C GLU A 67 9.40 3.27 24.10
N LEU A 68 9.64 2.08 24.66
CA LEU A 68 9.73 1.88 26.10
C LEU A 68 10.78 2.80 26.77
N SER A 69 11.84 3.16 26.04
CA SER A 69 12.85 4.15 26.45
C SER A 69 12.23 5.52 26.75
N THR A 70 11.42 6.02 25.81
CA THR A 70 10.73 7.31 25.91
C THR A 70 9.69 7.28 27.04
N LEU A 71 9.05 6.12 27.24
CA LEU A 71 8.11 5.92 28.34
C LEU A 71 8.80 6.00 29.70
N ASN A 72 9.97 5.37 29.83
CA ASN A 72 10.75 5.37 31.07
C ASN A 72 11.28 6.77 31.41
N ASP A 73 11.69 7.55 30.40
CA ASP A 73 12.25 8.89 30.61
C ASP A 73 11.20 9.91 31.09
N CYS A 74 9.92 9.68 30.80
CA CYS A 74 8.85 10.60 31.17
C CYS A 74 8.21 10.33 32.54
N GLY A 75 8.49 9.18 33.16
CA GLY A 75 7.93 8.81 34.47
C GLY A 75 6.38 8.91 34.53
N GLU A 76 5.86 9.19 35.72
CA GLU A 76 4.41 9.34 35.96
C GLU A 76 3.79 10.55 35.24
N ALA A 77 4.59 11.49 34.72
CA ALA A 77 4.08 12.71 34.10
C ALA A 77 3.32 12.45 32.79
N GLY A 78 3.44 11.25 32.22
CA GLY A 78 2.73 10.84 31.01
C GLY A 78 3.27 11.58 29.78
N CYS A 79 4.04 10.88 28.97
CA CYS A 79 4.86 11.43 27.88
C CYS A 79 4.08 11.92 26.63
N GLY A 80 2.87 12.46 26.80
CA GLY A 80 2.05 12.88 25.67
C GLY A 80 1.52 11.71 24.83
N PHE A 81 1.03 10.64 25.46
CA PHE A 81 0.42 9.48 24.78
C PHE A 81 -0.61 9.85 23.69
N THR A 82 -1.31 10.96 23.86
CA THR A 82 -2.27 11.50 22.88
C THR A 82 -1.59 11.94 21.58
N LYS A 83 -0.33 12.36 21.62
CA LYS A 83 0.45 12.75 20.44
C LYS A 83 0.79 11.56 19.54
N PHE A 84 0.89 10.36 20.11
CA PHE A 84 1.06 9.11 19.35
C PHE A 84 -0.20 8.66 18.59
N TYR A 85 -1.35 9.30 18.81
CA TYR A 85 -2.56 9.00 18.05
C TYR A 85 -2.37 9.24 16.54
N GLN A 86 -1.56 10.24 16.16
CA GLN A 86 -1.28 10.52 14.75
C GLN A 86 -0.48 9.39 14.10
N PHE A 87 0.44 8.76 14.85
CA PHE A 87 1.18 7.58 14.39
C PHE A 87 0.24 6.38 14.18
N LYS A 88 -0.78 6.20 15.03
CA LYS A 88 -1.85 5.19 14.77
C LYS A 88 -2.61 5.49 13.48
N GLY A 89 -2.83 6.77 13.18
CA GLY A 89 -3.38 7.21 11.91
C GLY A 89 -2.51 6.83 10.71
N VAL A 90 -1.18 7.01 10.81
CA VAL A 90 -0.22 6.52 9.81
C VAL A 90 -0.37 5.00 9.64
N VAL A 91 -0.39 4.23 10.72
CA VAL A 91 -0.59 2.77 10.66
C VAL A 91 -1.87 2.39 9.93
N GLY A 92 -2.99 3.04 10.28
CA GLY A 92 -4.29 2.77 9.67
C GLY A 92 -4.32 3.05 8.17
N VAL A 93 -3.80 4.21 7.74
CA VAL A 93 -3.78 4.59 6.32
C VAL A 93 -2.85 3.68 5.51
N TYR A 94 -1.69 3.33 6.05
CA TYR A 94 -0.73 2.47 5.35
C TYR A 94 -1.18 1.01 5.30
N ALA A 95 -1.85 0.50 6.34
CA ALA A 95 -2.48 -0.81 6.30
C ALA A 95 -3.63 -0.85 5.29
N GLY A 96 -4.46 0.19 5.25
CA GLY A 96 -5.53 0.33 4.25
C GLY A 96 -4.99 0.42 2.83
N PHE A 97 -3.92 1.17 2.62
CA PHE A 97 -3.25 1.27 1.33
C PHE A 97 -2.59 -0.04 0.91
N TRP A 98 -1.94 -0.75 1.85
CA TRP A 98 -1.40 -2.09 1.59
C TRP A 98 -2.50 -3.04 1.11
N ALA A 99 -3.63 -3.11 1.83
CA ALA A 99 -4.77 -3.93 1.43
C ALA A 99 -5.30 -3.55 0.03
N TYR A 100 -5.39 -2.25 -0.26
CA TYR A 100 -5.75 -1.74 -1.58
C TYR A 100 -4.78 -2.20 -2.67
N THR A 101 -3.46 -2.10 -2.45
CA THR A 101 -2.45 -2.56 -3.43
C THR A 101 -2.54 -4.07 -3.68
N VAL A 102 -2.80 -4.88 -2.65
CA VAL A 102 -3.01 -6.34 -2.78
C VAL A 102 -4.24 -6.62 -3.64
N ILE A 103 -5.35 -5.91 -3.42
CA ILE A 103 -6.57 -6.03 -4.22
C ILE A 103 -6.29 -5.63 -5.67
N LEU A 104 -5.59 -4.53 -5.92
CA LEU A 104 -5.21 -4.13 -7.28
C LEU A 104 -4.35 -5.19 -7.94
N ILE A 105 -3.31 -5.70 -7.27
CA ILE A 105 -2.45 -6.76 -7.80
C ILE A 105 -3.30 -7.97 -8.20
N ALA A 106 -4.23 -8.41 -7.34
CA ALA A 106 -5.15 -9.50 -7.65
C ALA A 106 -6.03 -9.19 -8.87
N MET A 107 -6.56 -7.96 -8.98
CA MET A 107 -7.34 -7.50 -10.14
C MET A 107 -6.53 -7.50 -11.43
N TYR A 108 -5.26 -7.08 -11.39
CA TYR A 108 -4.34 -7.13 -12.53
C TYR A 108 -4.03 -8.56 -12.96
N VAL A 109 -3.86 -9.49 -12.01
CA VAL A 109 -3.66 -10.92 -12.28
C VAL A 109 -4.87 -11.53 -13.01
N ILE A 110 -6.10 -11.17 -12.61
CA ILE A 110 -7.34 -11.64 -13.26
C ILE A 110 -7.79 -10.76 -14.45
N ARG A 111 -6.97 -9.79 -14.88
CA ARG A 111 -7.23 -8.85 -16.00
C ARG A 111 -8.51 -8.03 -15.86
N LYS A 112 -8.95 -7.76 -14.64
CA LYS A 112 -10.08 -6.87 -14.32
C LYS A 112 -9.59 -5.55 -13.73
N ALA A 113 -8.56 -4.95 -14.32
CA ALA A 113 -8.00 -3.70 -13.81
C ALA A 113 -9.07 -2.59 -13.79
N PRO A 114 -9.10 -1.73 -12.76
CA PRO A 114 -10.04 -0.62 -12.71
C PRO A 114 -9.79 0.40 -13.84
N PRO A 115 -10.80 1.19 -14.22
CA PRO A 115 -10.60 2.33 -15.12
C PRO A 115 -9.53 3.30 -14.57
N PRO A 116 -8.70 3.92 -15.42
CA PRO A 116 -7.62 4.81 -14.97
C PRO A 116 -8.09 5.98 -14.09
N GLY A 117 -9.30 6.51 -14.32
CA GLY A 117 -9.87 7.56 -13.47
C GLY A 117 -10.18 7.08 -12.03
N THR A 118 -10.69 5.85 -11.88
CA THR A 118 -10.92 5.23 -10.57
C THR A 118 -9.61 5.00 -9.84
N GLU A 119 -8.60 4.48 -10.53
CA GLU A 119 -7.26 4.30 -9.96
C GLU A 119 -6.67 5.63 -9.51
N PHE A 120 -6.68 6.63 -10.38
CA PHE A 120 -6.19 7.98 -10.06
C PHE A 120 -6.88 8.55 -8.82
N ALA A 121 -8.21 8.49 -8.75
CA ALA A 121 -8.97 8.99 -7.61
C ALA A 121 -8.58 8.28 -6.31
N SER A 122 -8.49 6.95 -6.32
CA SER A 122 -8.08 6.19 -5.14
C SER A 122 -6.64 6.50 -4.71
N TYR A 123 -5.69 6.56 -5.65
CA TYR A 123 -4.31 6.93 -5.34
C TYR A 123 -4.20 8.35 -4.80
N ALA A 124 -4.93 9.31 -5.38
CA ALA A 124 -4.97 10.69 -4.91
C ALA A 124 -5.52 10.78 -3.47
N LEU A 125 -6.61 10.06 -3.17
CA LEU A 125 -7.19 10.02 -1.82
C LEU A 125 -6.23 9.39 -0.80
N PHE A 126 -5.59 8.27 -1.14
CA PHE A 126 -4.59 7.66 -0.26
C PHE A 126 -3.38 8.57 -0.06
N THR A 127 -2.89 9.22 -1.12
CA THR A 127 -1.76 10.17 -1.04
C THR A 127 -2.08 11.33 -0.12
N ALA A 128 -3.28 11.92 -0.25
CA ALA A 128 -3.73 13.00 0.61
C ALA A 128 -3.84 12.57 2.08
N ALA A 129 -4.42 11.39 2.34
CA ALA A 129 -4.52 10.83 3.69
C ALA A 129 -3.14 10.57 4.30
N MET A 130 -2.24 9.92 3.54
CA MET A 130 -0.87 9.65 3.98
C MET A 130 -0.12 10.93 4.30
N ALA A 131 -0.16 11.92 3.41
CA ALA A 131 0.50 13.20 3.61
C ALA A 131 -0.03 13.90 4.88
N THR A 132 -1.34 13.88 5.09
CA THR A 132 -1.98 14.48 6.27
C THR A 132 -1.46 13.84 7.56
N PHE A 133 -1.49 12.51 7.68
CA PHE A 133 -1.02 11.84 8.89
C PHE A 133 0.49 11.91 9.08
N VAL A 134 1.29 11.85 8.01
CA VAL A 134 2.75 12.01 8.10
C VAL A 134 3.12 13.41 8.56
N VAL A 135 2.49 14.46 8.02
CA VAL A 135 2.74 15.85 8.46
C VAL A 135 2.35 16.02 9.92
N MET A 136 1.18 15.54 10.34
CA MET A 136 0.76 15.59 11.74
C MET A 136 1.74 14.82 12.64
N SER A 137 2.15 13.61 12.27
CA SER A 137 3.14 12.85 13.02
C SER A 137 4.49 13.55 13.12
N ILE A 138 4.99 14.18 12.05
CA ILE A 138 6.22 14.98 12.09
C ILE A 138 6.08 16.16 13.07
N THR A 139 4.95 16.86 13.03
CA THR A 139 4.72 18.00 13.94
C THR A 139 4.66 17.56 15.40
N GLU A 140 4.07 16.40 15.67
CA GLU A 140 4.03 15.83 17.02
C GLU A 140 5.39 15.30 17.47
N CYS A 141 6.14 14.70 16.55
CA CYS A 141 7.50 14.20 16.76
C CYS A 141 8.46 15.31 17.21
N ALA A 142 8.29 16.52 16.66
CA ALA A 142 9.06 17.71 17.01
C ALA A 142 8.52 18.48 18.24
N SER A 143 7.39 18.05 18.82
CA SER A 143 6.81 18.72 19.97
C SER A 143 7.59 18.43 21.25
N VAL A 144 7.75 19.45 22.09
CA VAL A 144 8.43 19.36 23.39
C VAL A 144 7.45 18.82 24.44
N VAL A 145 7.86 17.78 25.17
CA VAL A 145 7.05 17.11 26.21
C VAL A 145 7.25 17.74 27.58
N LEU A 146 8.49 18.10 27.94
CA LEU A 146 8.82 18.61 29.28
C LEU A 146 9.73 19.85 29.27
N SER A 147 10.81 19.79 28.49
CA SER A 147 11.80 20.86 28.30
C SER A 147 12.35 20.77 26.87
N SER A 148 13.00 21.80 26.33
CA SER A 148 13.52 21.82 24.95
C SER A 148 14.37 20.60 24.59
N ASP A 149 14.95 19.95 25.60
CA ASP A 149 15.76 18.75 25.46
C ASP A 149 14.96 17.43 25.43
N TYR A 150 13.65 17.46 25.62
CA TYR A 150 12.75 16.30 25.67
C TYR A 150 11.62 16.48 24.65
N TYR A 151 11.90 16.17 23.38
CA TYR A 151 10.89 16.07 22.33
C TYR A 151 10.42 14.62 22.16
N VAL A 152 9.20 14.44 21.65
CA VAL A 152 8.49 13.15 21.57
C VAL A 152 9.33 12.05 20.91
N CYS A 153 10.08 12.37 19.86
CA CYS A 153 10.87 11.39 19.11
C CYS A 153 12.35 11.29 19.45
N LYS A 154 12.82 11.90 20.55
CA LYS A 154 14.26 11.99 20.83
C LYS A 154 14.98 10.64 20.82
N ASN A 155 14.31 9.61 21.33
CA ASN A 155 14.81 8.24 21.41
C ASN A 155 13.86 7.25 20.71
N ALA A 156 13.16 7.69 19.66
CA ALA A 156 12.17 6.88 18.96
C ALA A 156 12.64 6.50 17.54
N ASP A 157 13.73 5.73 17.46
CA ASP A 157 14.38 5.34 16.20
C ASP A 157 13.41 4.67 15.22
N TYR A 158 12.53 3.79 15.70
CA TYR A 158 11.55 3.13 14.85
C TYR A 158 10.52 4.10 14.27
N SER A 159 10.16 5.15 15.03
CA SER A 159 9.22 6.17 14.57
C SER A 159 9.81 7.00 13.42
N LEU A 160 11.08 7.41 13.54
CA LEU A 160 11.79 8.20 12.53
C LEU A 160 12.00 7.39 11.26
N VAL A 161 12.50 6.15 11.39
CA VAL A 161 12.69 5.25 10.26
C VAL A 161 11.36 5.01 9.54
N SER A 162 10.28 4.79 10.28
CA SER A 162 8.96 4.59 9.70
C SER A 162 8.44 5.84 8.96
N LEU A 163 8.65 7.05 9.49
CA LEU A 163 8.30 8.30 8.81
C LEU A 163 9.07 8.48 7.49
N ILE A 164 10.33 8.03 7.41
CA ILE A 164 11.11 8.05 6.16
C ILE A 164 10.48 7.10 5.12
N PHE A 165 10.15 5.87 5.50
CA PHE A 165 9.48 4.92 4.60
C PHE A 165 8.09 5.41 4.18
N ALA A 166 7.37 6.07 5.09
CA ALA A 166 6.10 6.72 4.81
C ALA A 166 6.28 7.83 3.76
N ALA A 167 7.22 8.75 3.97
CA ALA A 167 7.51 9.81 3.01
C ALA A 167 7.90 9.26 1.62
N ALA A 168 8.71 8.20 1.57
CA ALA A 168 9.08 7.54 0.32
C ALA A 168 7.86 6.91 -0.39
N THR A 169 6.91 6.34 0.35
CA THR A 169 5.66 5.80 -0.20
C THR A 169 4.79 6.91 -0.79
N ILE A 170 4.71 8.08 -0.15
CA ILE A 170 4.02 9.26 -0.69
C ILE A 170 4.63 9.68 -2.02
N VAL A 171 5.96 9.76 -2.10
CA VAL A 171 6.66 10.12 -3.35
C VAL A 171 6.33 9.13 -4.48
N LEU A 172 6.37 7.83 -4.19
CA LEU A 172 5.99 6.79 -5.15
C LEU A 172 4.53 6.94 -5.61
N ASN A 173 3.61 7.16 -4.67
CA ASN A 173 2.21 7.38 -5.00
C ASN A 173 1.99 8.63 -5.86
N CYS A 174 2.73 9.71 -5.63
CA CYS A 174 2.71 10.90 -6.49
C CYS A 174 3.15 10.57 -7.92
N LEU A 175 4.19 9.75 -8.09
CA LEU A 175 4.64 9.30 -9.42
C LEU A 175 3.56 8.43 -10.09
N THR A 176 2.94 7.52 -9.35
CA THR A 176 1.86 6.66 -9.87
C THR A 176 0.61 7.46 -10.21
N CYS A 177 0.25 8.47 -9.42
CA CYS A 177 -0.79 9.45 -9.75
C CYS A 177 -0.47 10.14 -11.08
N ALA A 178 0.76 10.61 -11.27
CA ALA A 178 1.17 11.26 -12.51
C ALA A 178 1.07 10.33 -13.73
N PHE A 179 1.43 9.04 -13.57
CA PHE A 179 1.24 8.04 -14.63
C PHE A 179 -0.23 7.75 -14.92
N ALA A 180 -1.05 7.53 -13.88
CA ALA A 180 -2.49 7.27 -14.03
C ALA A 180 -3.21 8.48 -14.65
N TRP A 181 -2.83 9.70 -14.25
CA TRP A 181 -3.32 10.95 -14.84
C TRP A 181 -3.01 11.03 -16.34
N ARG A 182 -1.76 10.73 -16.74
CA ARG A 182 -1.38 10.69 -18.16
C ARG A 182 -2.19 9.66 -18.94
N GLN A 183 -2.31 8.43 -18.43
CA GLN A 183 -3.13 7.38 -19.07
C GLN A 183 -4.59 7.78 -19.21
N TRP A 184 -5.13 8.44 -18.19
CA TRP A 184 -6.50 8.89 -18.20
C TRP A 184 -6.73 10.06 -19.18
N GLY A 185 -5.76 10.97 -19.29
CA GLY A 185 -5.75 12.03 -20.29
C GLY A 185 -5.68 11.51 -21.73
N GLU A 186 -4.87 10.47 -21.99
CA GLU A 186 -4.82 9.80 -23.30
C GLU A 186 -6.17 9.18 -23.71
N LEU A 187 -6.96 8.76 -22.72
CA LEU A 187 -8.34 8.26 -22.92
C LEU A 187 -9.40 9.36 -22.90
N LYS A 188 -8.99 10.63 -23.07
CA LYS A 188 -9.88 11.81 -23.06
C LYS A 188 -10.72 11.92 -21.78
N PHE A 189 -10.17 11.50 -20.65
CA PHE A 189 -10.82 11.52 -19.33
C PHE A 189 -12.15 10.73 -19.24
N VAL A 190 -12.40 9.82 -20.19
CA VAL A 190 -13.59 8.96 -20.16
C VAL A 190 -13.48 7.99 -18.98
N GLY A 191 -14.56 7.81 -18.21
CA GLY A 191 -14.65 6.77 -17.18
C GLY A 191 -14.50 7.22 -15.72
N LEU A 192 -14.74 8.49 -15.40
CA LEU A 192 -15.01 8.91 -14.01
C LEU A 192 -16.24 8.16 -13.49
N PRO A 193 -16.20 7.49 -12.33
CA PRO A 193 -17.40 6.92 -11.73
C PRO A 193 -18.43 8.03 -11.51
N LYS A 194 -19.70 7.74 -11.84
CA LYS A 194 -20.81 8.72 -11.83
C LYS A 194 -20.95 9.52 -10.52
N THR A 195 -20.46 8.96 -9.42
CA THR A 195 -20.45 9.57 -8.09
C THR A 195 -19.49 10.75 -7.97
N LEU A 196 -18.38 10.76 -8.70
CA LEU A 196 -17.42 11.88 -8.71
C LEU A 196 -17.77 12.91 -9.78
N SER A 197 -18.40 12.52 -10.90
CA SER A 197 -18.90 13.50 -11.88
C SER A 197 -20.00 14.40 -11.29
N ALA A 198 -20.79 13.88 -10.34
CA ALA A 198 -21.78 14.67 -9.60
C ALA A 198 -21.15 15.77 -8.72
N LEU A 199 -19.89 15.59 -8.27
CA LEU A 199 -19.14 16.59 -7.50
C LEU A 199 -18.51 17.66 -8.40
N THR A 200 -18.30 17.39 -9.69
CA THR A 200 -17.76 18.37 -10.65
C THR A 200 -18.85 19.09 -11.45
N GLU A 201 -20.05 18.52 -11.61
CA GLU A 201 -21.20 19.22 -12.23
C GLU A 201 -21.81 20.32 -11.35
N THR A 202 -21.41 20.43 -10.07
CA THR A 202 -21.84 21.50 -9.16
C THR A 202 -20.98 22.77 -9.23
N TYR A 203 -19.94 22.81 -10.08
CA TYR A 203 -19.18 24.01 -10.39
C TYR A 203 -19.22 24.29 -11.90
N PRO A 204 -20.06 25.23 -12.38
CA PRO A 204 -19.91 25.78 -13.71
C PRO A 204 -18.70 26.73 -13.68
N GLY A 205 -17.56 26.23 -14.15
CA GLY A 205 -16.54 27.09 -14.75
C GLY A 205 -16.93 27.42 -16.18
#